data_AF-A0A9Q0JAR5-F1
#
_entry.id   AF-A0A9Q0JAR5-F1
#
_cell.length_a   1.000
_cell.length_b   1.000
_cell.length_c   1.000
_cell.angle_alpha   90.00
_cell.angle_beta   90.00
_cell.angle_gamma   90.00
#
_symmetry.space_group_name_H-M   'P 1'
#
loop_
_entity.id
_entity.type
_entity.pdbx_description
1 polymer ?
#
loop_
_entity_poly.entity_id
_entity_poly.type
_entity_poly.pdbx_seq_one_letter_code
_entity_poly.pdbx_strand_id
1 'polypeptide(L)'
;MRRARVGVENKVQSIVDVRDAAEAPILAYETPAADGRYICTSHSISSEDLDKEGARESSEKLQKLGWSSSPLEWRILSSILWKAMG
;
A
#
# COMPACT_ATOMS: atom_id res chain seq x y z
N MET A 1 38.32 11.11 -11.10
CA MET A 1 36.91 10.70 -11.37
C MET A 1 36.12 10.79 -10.08
N ARG A 2 35.07 11.63 -10.01
CA ARG A 2 34.12 11.62 -8.87
C ARG A 2 32.97 10.70 -9.25
N ARG A 3 32.74 9.66 -8.45
CA ARG A 3 31.58 8.75 -8.56
C ARG A 3 30.35 9.60 -8.25
N ALA A 4 29.54 9.92 -9.26
CA ALA A 4 28.23 10.50 -9.00
C ALA A 4 27.42 9.45 -8.23
N ARG A 5 27.17 9.68 -6.94
CA ARG A 5 26.08 8.97 -6.26
C ARG A 5 24.81 9.53 -6.89
N VAL A 6 24.10 8.71 -7.64
CA VAL A 6 22.71 9.02 -7.99
C VAL A 6 21.98 9.12 -6.66
N GLY A 7 21.65 10.34 -6.26
CA GLY A 7 20.78 10.55 -5.11
C GLY A 7 19.43 9.98 -5.48
N VAL A 8 19.01 8.90 -4.79
CA VAL A 8 17.62 8.46 -4.87
C VAL A 8 16.82 9.54 -4.15
N GLU A 9 15.95 10.23 -4.88
CA GLU A 9 15.04 11.19 -4.27
C GLU A 9 14.15 10.45 -3.27
N ASN A 10 14.09 10.94 -2.03
CA ASN A 10 13.19 10.39 -1.03
C ASN A 10 11.75 10.79 -1.36
N LYS A 11 11.12 10.01 -2.24
CA LYS A 11 9.73 10.20 -2.62
C LYS A 11 8.83 9.34 -1.74
N VAL A 12 7.81 9.95 -1.16
CA VAL A 12 6.71 9.22 -0.50
C VAL A 12 5.94 8.41 -1.55
N GLN A 13 5.84 7.10 -1.33
CA GLN A 13 5.14 6.17 -2.21
C GLN A 13 3.98 5.54 -1.45
N SER A 14 2.78 5.62 -2.04
CA SER A 14 1.63 4.87 -1.56
C SER A 14 1.74 3.41 -2.00
N ILE A 15 1.55 2.51 -1.05
CA ILE A 15 1.64 1.07 -1.24
C ILE A 15 0.38 0.39 -0.71
N VAL A 16 0.08 -0.77 -1.28
CA VAL A 16 -1.00 -1.66 -0.88
C VAL A 16 -0.53 -3.12 -0.99
N ASP A 17 -1.00 -4.01 -0.11
CA ASP A 17 -0.80 -5.45 -0.28
C ASP A 17 -1.58 -5.92 -1.52
N VAL A 18 -0.99 -6.81 -2.30
CA VAL A 18 -1.60 -7.30 -3.54
C VAL A 18 -2.92 -8.03 -3.28
N ARG A 19 -3.06 -8.68 -2.12
CA ARG A 19 -4.29 -9.38 -1.72
C ARG A 19 -5.40 -8.38 -1.42
N ASP A 20 -5.13 -7.38 -0.59
CA ASP A 20 -6.10 -6.32 -0.28
C ASP A 20 -6.53 -5.55 -1.54
N ALA A 21 -5.60 -5.34 -2.49
CA ALA A 21 -5.88 -4.71 -3.78
C ALA A 21 -6.74 -5.58 -4.71
N ALA A 22 -6.65 -6.91 -4.61
CA ALA A 22 -7.50 -7.84 -5.35
C ALA A 22 -8.89 -7.95 -4.72
N GLU A 23 -9.01 -7.83 -3.40
CA GLU A 23 -10.29 -7.87 -2.67
C GLU A 23 -11.11 -6.59 -2.89
N ALA A 24 -10.47 -5.42 -3.00
CA ALA A 24 -11.16 -4.15 -3.19
C ALA A 24 -12.14 -4.11 -4.39
N PRO A 25 -11.77 -4.53 -5.61
CA PRO A 25 -12.69 -4.56 -6.74
C PRO A 25 -13.79 -5.62 -6.60
N ILE A 26 -13.52 -6.75 -5.93
CA ILE A 26 -14.54 -7.77 -5.62
C ILE A 26 -15.61 -7.16 -4.70
N LEU A 27 -15.18 -6.53 -3.61
CA LEU A 27 -16.07 -5.89 -2.64
C LEU A 27 -16.91 -4.77 -3.28
N ALA A 28 -16.29 -3.95 -4.12
CA ALA A 28 -16.99 -2.89 -4.84
C ALA A 28 -18.03 -3.44 -5.84
N TYR A 29 -17.75 -4.60 -6.46
CA TYR A 29 -18.70 -5.24 -7.38
C TYR A 29 -19.87 -5.88 -6.63
N GLU A 30 -19.61 -6.52 -5.50
CA GLU A 30 -20.63 -7.22 -4.71
C GLU A 30 -21.53 -6.28 -3.90
N THR A 31 -21.07 -5.04 -3.65
CA THR A 31 -21.83 -4.07 -2.87
C THR A 31 -22.73 -3.22 -3.77
N PRO A 32 -24.07 -3.35 -3.71
CA PRO A 32 -24.97 -2.61 -4.61
C PRO A 32 -24.96 -1.09 -4.40
N ALA A 33 -24.52 -0.64 -3.22
CA ALA A 33 -24.36 0.77 -2.86
C ALA A 33 -23.00 1.35 -3.25
N ALA A 34 -22.10 0.54 -3.84
CA ALA A 34 -20.82 1.03 -4.32
C ALA A 34 -21.00 1.85 -5.59
N ASP A 35 -20.31 2.97 -5.68
CA ASP A 35 -20.39 3.89 -6.82
C ASP A 35 -19.09 4.67 -7.03
N GLY A 36 -18.81 5.01 -8.28
CA GLY A 36 -17.68 5.82 -8.69
C GLY A 36 -16.32 5.16 -8.45
N ARG A 37 -15.32 5.97 -8.09
CA ARG A 37 -13.93 5.52 -7.89
C ARG A 37 -13.61 5.33 -6.42
N TYR A 38 -12.67 4.43 -6.16
CA TYR A 38 -12.17 4.07 -4.85
C TYR A 38 -10.64 4.17 -4.85
N ILE A 39 -10.09 4.79 -3.81
CA ILE A 39 -8.66 4.83 -3.57
C ILE A 39 -8.32 3.61 -2.73
N CYS A 40 -7.39 2.78 -3.21
CA CYS A 40 -6.92 1.57 -2.52
C CYS A 40 -5.47 1.81 -2.07
N THR A 41 -5.30 2.56 -0.99
CA THR A 41 -3.99 2.87 -0.41
C THR A 41 -4.02 2.61 1.08
N SER A 42 -3.19 1.69 1.55
CA SER A 42 -3.12 1.35 2.97
C SER A 42 -2.08 2.18 3.70
N HIS A 43 -0.93 2.42 3.07
CA HIS A 43 0.21 3.05 3.73
C HIS A 43 1.03 3.88 2.75
N SER A 44 1.64 4.94 3.25
CA SER A 44 2.65 5.71 2.54
C SER A 44 4.02 5.44 3.17
N ILE A 45 4.99 5.10 2.33
CA ILE A 45 6.37 4.83 2.74
C ILE A 45 7.29 5.85 2.09
N SER A 46 8.25 6.37 2.85
CA SER A 46 9.39 7.11 2.32
C SER A 46 10.66 6.36 2.73
N SER A 47 11.74 6.50 1.96
CA SER A 47 13.03 5.91 2.32
C SER A 47 13.62 6.48 3.63
N GLU A 48 13.14 7.65 4.07
CA GLU A 48 13.54 8.28 5.34
C GLU A 48 12.53 8.04 6.48
N ASP A 49 11.32 7.57 6.16
CA ASP A 49 10.20 7.40 7.10
C ASP A 49 9.77 5.94 7.24
N LEU A 50 10.70 4.98 7.16
CA LEU A 50 10.41 3.60 7.59
C LEU A 50 9.97 3.52 9.07
N ASP A 51 10.17 4.61 9.84
CA ASP A 51 9.79 4.75 11.24
C ASP A 51 8.60 5.70 11.50
N LYS A 52 8.09 6.40 10.47
CA LYS A 52 6.96 7.34 10.64
C LYS A 52 5.80 6.87 9.79
N GLU A 53 4.68 6.60 10.45
CA GLU A 53 3.41 6.26 9.81
C GLU A 53 2.99 7.44 8.93
N GLY A 54 3.33 7.35 7.64
CA GLY A 54 3.08 8.39 6.66
C GLY A 54 1.59 8.67 6.48
N ALA A 55 1.28 9.86 5.97
CA ALA A 55 -0.08 10.34 5.73
C ALA A 55 -0.98 9.23 5.17
N ARG A 56 -2.00 8.85 5.95
CA ARG A 56 -3.11 8.00 5.53
C ARG A 56 -3.91 8.77 4.49
N GLU A 57 -3.64 8.53 3.21
CA GLU A 57 -4.61 8.87 2.16
C GLU A 57 -5.87 8.05 2.42
N SER A 58 -7.02 8.72 2.43
CA SER A 58 -8.24 8.17 3.02
C SER A 58 -8.90 7.14 2.12
N SER A 59 -8.52 5.86 2.31
CA SER A 59 -9.29 4.69 1.88
C SER A 59 -10.64 4.56 2.61
N GLU A 60 -11.12 5.62 3.27
CA GLU A 60 -12.36 5.69 4.05
C GLU A 60 -13.58 5.22 3.25
N LYS A 61 -13.63 5.53 1.95
CA LYS A 61 -14.75 5.12 1.10
C LYS A 61 -14.79 3.59 0.91
N LEU A 62 -13.63 2.93 0.80
CA LEU A 62 -13.55 1.46 0.79
C LEU A 62 -13.80 0.88 2.18
N GLN A 63 -13.28 1.51 3.23
CA GLN A 63 -13.47 1.08 4.61
C GLN A 63 -14.95 1.10 5.01
N LYS A 64 -15.72 2.08 4.51
CA LYS A 64 -17.19 2.14 4.67
C LYS A 64 -17.92 0.97 4.02
N LEU A 65 -17.32 0.30 3.04
CA LEU A 65 -17.84 -0.94 2.44
C LEU A 65 -17.39 -2.20 3.20
N GLY A 66 -16.55 -2.07 4.23
CA GLY A 66 -16.00 -3.19 5.00
C GLY A 66 -14.60 -3.63 4.59
N TRP A 67 -13.90 -2.87 3.72
CA TRP A 67 -12.54 -3.18 3.33
C TRP A 67 -11.55 -2.94 4.48
N SER A 68 -10.67 -3.92 4.74
CA SER A 68 -9.56 -3.82 5.69
C SER A 68 -8.23 -4.07 5.00
N SER A 69 -7.23 -3.24 5.31
CA SER A 69 -5.85 -3.48 4.86
C SER A 69 -5.08 -4.34 5.85
N SER A 70 -4.28 -5.25 5.33
CA SER A 70 -3.31 -6.05 6.07
C SER A 70 -2.19 -5.17 6.68
N PRO A 71 -1.67 -5.48 7.89
CA PRO A 71 -0.55 -4.75 8.48
C PRO A 71 0.71 -4.76 7.60
N LEU A 72 1.42 -3.63 7.57
CA LEU A 72 2.67 -3.46 6.81
C LEU A 72 3.71 -4.55 7.04
N GLU A 73 3.84 -5.00 8.27
CA GLU A 73 4.88 -5.94 8.71
C GLU A 73 4.75 -7.29 8.01
N TRP A 74 3.54 -7.83 7.91
CA TRP A 74 3.29 -9.10 7.20
C TRP A 74 3.53 -8.99 5.70
N ARG A 75 3.29 -7.82 5.10
CA ARG A 75 3.56 -7.58 3.68
C ARG A 75 5.06 -7.55 3.38
N ILE A 76 5.82 -6.77 4.16
CA ILE A 76 7.28 -6.65 3.98
C ILE A 76 7.94 -8.01 4.22
N LEU A 77 7.56 -8.71 5.29
CA LEU A 77 8.05 -10.05 5.58
C LEU A 77 7.71 -11.04 4.46
N SER A 78 6.47 -11.05 3.96
CA SER A 78 6.06 -11.97 2.88
C SER A 78 6.84 -11.74 1.58
N SER A 79 7.08 -10.47 1.22
CA SER A 79 7.86 -10.15 0.01
C SER A 79 9.33 -10.53 0.14
N ILE A 80 9.94 -10.32 1.31
CA ILE A 80 11.34 -10.69 1.56
C ILE A 80 11.47 -12.21 1.61
N LEU A 81 10.57 -12.89 2.32
CA LEU A 81 10.54 -14.34 2.44
C LEU A 81 10.42 -15.00 1.06
N TRP A 82 9.49 -14.54 0.22
CA TRP A 82 9.35 -15.04 -1.15
C TRP A 82 10.65 -14.90 -1.96
N LYS A 83 11.31 -13.75 -1.84
CA LYS A 83 12.59 -13.50 -2.53
C LYS A 83 13.75 -14.32 -1.97
N ALA A 84 13.70 -14.71 -0.69
CA ALA A 84 14.74 -15.49 -0.01
C ALA A 84 14.57 -17.01 -0.16
N MET A 85 13.35 -17.48 -0.41
CA MET A 85 13.05 -18.88 -0.70
C MET A 85 13.22 -19.23 -2.19
N GLY A 86 13.67 -18.27 -3.01
CA GLY A 86 13.99 -18.44 -4.43
C GLY A 86 15.42 -18.88 -4.68
#